data_AF-A0A7S3ZW21-F1
#
_entry.id   AF-A0A7S3ZW21-F1
#
_cell.length_a   1.000
_cell.length_b   1.000
_cell.length_c   1.000
_cell.angle_alpha   90.00
_cell.angle_beta   90.00
_cell.angle_gamma   90.00
#
_symmetry.space_group_name_H-M   'P 1'
#
loop_
_entity.id
_entity.type
_entity.pdbx_description
1 polymer ?
#
loop_
_entity_poly.entity_id
_entity_poly.type
_entity_poly.pdbx_seq_one_letter_code
_entity_poly.pdbx_strand_id
1 'polypeptide(L)'
;MALAKGSMDASQAEFAQLQREYRHMELNRKSYADESYGVLRKQQATIQKLRRDNERLKGELAAETRTSTKGPNGLDEAKRNARLMEEVEKYERHVFDETKKLEQLDGQIHTTRDAMNKLRREMGGVNAARENNQMVAKQVKILENRLDQALVKFNQSLAQNKKLREDIDDLRRERVVFDSIYRKLEKELGEKKRQMANVIEISNNAYEHRDNYQLEIAAIEQANRREQDEFEAQMVELGRILETELKPPAPPERARTATAGSPSRKKRSSAEELEREREELARGEERVQNFEEAFNRIKAATGIEEIDELVRLFVKNEDQNFSLFNYVTEQTNEIEKLQEAISQLQEEEAKYASQGGADVEKHELIVADLEKRVRETESSAEKYESKCEEYQKIVDQLKKAIASTFTKTECPRTAAFADSAVTENNMLDYLAAIEERANAIISDYAEVKVRQREEAQDDFQQDTGPMPSVLGMGPTTPMGQDLIHVNPPKLEDYSSEEEDDNDDTRPLTRDEIKAKTLTKMYQRSKAGDPVTTKSRKKKASRSSF
;
A
#
# COMPACT_ATOMS: atom_id res chain seq x y z
N MET A 1 -212.71 -13.75 7.01
CA MET A 1 -212.78 -15.23 6.95
C MET A 1 -211.40 -15.73 6.58
N ALA A 2 -210.81 -16.66 7.34
CA ALA A 2 -209.39 -17.08 7.25
C ALA A 2 -208.32 -15.99 7.57
N LEU A 3 -207.07 -16.45 7.76
CA LEU A 3 -205.82 -15.68 8.00
C LEU A 3 -205.68 -14.93 9.35
N ALA A 4 -205.53 -15.68 10.46
CA ALA A 4 -205.21 -15.10 11.79
C ALA A 4 -204.39 -16.03 12.72
N LYS A 5 -203.44 -16.82 12.19
CA LYS A 5 -202.70 -17.84 12.98
C LYS A 5 -201.18 -17.94 12.78
N GLY A 6 -200.55 -17.05 12.00
CA GLY A 6 -199.13 -17.16 11.63
C GLY A 6 -198.10 -16.42 12.51
N SER A 7 -198.52 -15.74 13.57
CA SER A 7 -197.70 -14.66 14.20
C SER A 7 -197.12 -14.96 15.59
N MET A 8 -197.38 -16.12 16.19
CA MET A 8 -196.94 -16.41 17.59
C MET A 8 -195.80 -17.42 17.73
N ASP A 9 -195.53 -18.25 16.72
CA ASP A 9 -194.57 -19.37 16.84
C ASP A 9 -193.09 -18.91 16.76
N ALA A 10 -192.80 -17.88 15.94
CA ALA A 10 -191.43 -17.44 15.69
C ALA A 10 -190.74 -16.89 16.96
N SER A 11 -191.42 -16.03 17.72
CA SER A 11 -190.80 -15.31 18.84
C SER A 11 -190.47 -16.19 20.05
N GLN A 12 -191.07 -17.39 20.19
CA GLN A 12 -190.66 -18.33 21.25
C GLN A 12 -189.35 -19.05 20.90
N ALA A 13 -189.09 -19.33 19.61
CA ALA A 13 -187.86 -19.96 19.17
C ALA A 13 -186.64 -19.04 19.40
N GLU A 14 -186.76 -17.76 19.02
CA GLU A 14 -185.68 -16.76 19.18
C GLU A 14 -185.30 -16.56 20.65
N PHE A 15 -186.27 -16.45 21.56
CA PHE A 15 -186.01 -16.28 22.99
C PHE A 15 -185.26 -17.47 23.61
N ALA A 16 -185.64 -18.70 23.23
CA ALA A 16 -184.96 -19.91 23.70
C ALA A 16 -183.52 -20.04 23.16
N GLN A 17 -183.25 -19.52 21.97
CA GLN A 17 -181.90 -19.46 21.40
C GLN A 17 -181.03 -18.42 22.11
N LEU A 18 -181.53 -17.20 22.31
CA LEU A 18 -180.83 -16.13 23.01
C LEU A 18 -180.48 -16.50 24.46
N GLN A 19 -181.36 -17.23 25.16
CA GLN A 19 -181.11 -17.70 26.52
C GLN A 19 -180.00 -18.76 26.61
N ARG A 20 -179.76 -19.54 25.54
CA ARG A 20 -178.60 -20.46 25.44
C ARG A 20 -177.31 -19.70 25.20
N GLU A 21 -177.31 -18.72 24.29
CA GLU A 21 -176.13 -17.89 24.01
C GLU A 21 -175.68 -17.08 25.23
N TYR A 22 -176.63 -16.48 25.97
CA TYR A 22 -176.32 -15.77 27.22
C TYR A 22 -175.61 -16.67 28.25
N ARG A 23 -176.11 -17.90 28.46
CA ARG A 23 -175.46 -18.89 29.34
C ARG A 23 -174.06 -19.27 28.86
N HIS A 24 -173.86 -19.40 27.55
CA HIS A 24 -172.54 -19.71 26.99
C HIS A 24 -171.55 -18.53 27.17
N MET A 25 -172.01 -17.29 27.01
CA MET A 25 -171.20 -16.11 27.32
C MET A 25 -170.87 -15.97 28.80
N GLU A 26 -171.80 -16.25 29.73
CA GLU A 26 -171.48 -16.23 31.17
C GLU A 26 -170.44 -17.29 31.54
N LEU A 27 -170.56 -18.51 31.00
CA LEU A 27 -169.58 -19.58 31.23
C LEU A 27 -168.20 -19.20 30.68
N ASN A 28 -168.14 -18.68 29.44
CA ASN A 28 -166.88 -18.23 28.84
C ASN A 28 -166.28 -17.05 29.63
N ARG A 29 -167.09 -16.06 30.05
CA ARG A 29 -166.63 -14.92 30.86
C ARG A 29 -166.04 -15.38 32.19
N LYS A 30 -166.63 -16.41 32.81
CA LYS A 30 -166.13 -16.99 34.06
C LYS A 30 -164.84 -17.78 33.84
N SER A 31 -164.76 -18.59 32.77
CA SER A 31 -163.55 -19.33 32.40
C SER A 31 -162.36 -18.40 32.14
N TYR A 32 -162.56 -17.33 31.34
CA TYR A 32 -161.49 -16.35 31.07
C TYR A 32 -161.08 -15.57 32.33
N ALA A 33 -162.00 -15.31 33.27
CA ALA A 33 -161.65 -14.72 34.55
C ALA A 33 -160.78 -15.66 35.41
N ASP A 34 -161.17 -16.93 35.53
CA ASP A 34 -160.43 -17.93 36.31
C ASP A 34 -159.05 -18.24 35.69
N GLU A 35 -158.93 -18.28 34.36
CA GLU A 35 -157.62 -18.36 33.67
C GLU A 35 -156.77 -17.11 33.93
N SER A 36 -157.36 -15.90 33.84
CA SER A 36 -156.65 -14.64 34.10
C SER A 36 -156.11 -14.58 35.53
N TYR A 37 -156.93 -14.91 36.54
CA TYR A 37 -156.48 -15.03 37.92
C TYR A 37 -155.43 -16.13 38.11
N GLY A 38 -155.54 -17.26 37.39
CA GLY A 38 -154.55 -18.33 37.36
C GLY A 38 -153.18 -17.87 36.82
N VAL A 39 -153.16 -17.08 35.75
CA VAL A 39 -151.94 -16.45 35.22
C VAL A 39 -151.36 -15.43 36.20
N LEU A 40 -152.21 -14.56 36.77
CA LEU A 40 -151.77 -13.54 37.73
C LEU A 40 -151.11 -14.16 38.97
N ARG A 41 -151.68 -15.27 39.47
CA ARG A 41 -151.13 -16.02 40.63
C ARG A 41 -149.77 -16.66 40.31
N LYS A 42 -149.58 -17.18 39.09
CA LYS A 42 -148.28 -17.69 38.61
C LYS A 42 -147.24 -16.56 38.50
N GLN A 43 -147.62 -15.40 37.96
CA GLN A 43 -146.73 -14.24 37.86
C GLN A 43 -146.32 -13.67 39.22
N GLN A 44 -147.24 -13.62 40.19
CA GLN A 44 -146.90 -13.22 41.57
C GLN A 44 -145.90 -14.19 42.22
N ALA A 45 -146.05 -15.51 41.99
CA ALA A 45 -145.12 -16.51 42.51
C ALA A 45 -143.70 -16.39 41.90
N THR A 46 -143.57 -16.15 40.60
CA THR A 46 -142.26 -15.94 39.97
C THR A 46 -141.60 -14.64 40.43
N ILE A 47 -142.36 -13.55 40.61
CA ILE A 47 -141.83 -12.29 41.17
C ILE A 47 -141.33 -12.49 42.61
N GLN A 48 -142.04 -13.24 43.45
CA GLN A 48 -141.56 -13.56 44.81
C GLN A 48 -140.28 -14.40 44.80
N LYS A 49 -140.15 -15.38 43.89
CA LYS A 49 -138.92 -16.15 43.74
C LYS A 49 -137.75 -15.24 43.34
N LEU A 50 -137.92 -14.44 42.27
CA LEU A 50 -136.90 -13.54 41.75
C LEU A 50 -136.43 -12.52 42.80
N ARG A 51 -137.30 -12.05 43.70
CA ARG A 51 -136.90 -11.17 44.82
C ARG A 51 -135.95 -11.87 45.81
N ARG A 52 -136.27 -13.10 46.23
CA ARG A 52 -135.39 -13.89 47.13
C ARG A 52 -134.06 -14.22 46.48
N ASP A 53 -134.06 -14.58 45.20
CA ASP A 53 -132.84 -14.83 44.43
C ASP A 53 -131.97 -13.56 44.35
N ASN A 54 -132.58 -12.37 44.21
CA ASN A 54 -131.87 -11.08 44.20
C ASN A 54 -131.28 -10.71 45.57
N GLU A 55 -132.02 -10.96 46.66
CA GLU A 55 -131.52 -10.75 48.03
C GLU A 55 -130.34 -11.66 48.36
N ARG A 56 -130.40 -12.94 47.94
CA ARG A 56 -129.28 -13.89 48.09
C ARG A 56 -128.03 -13.41 47.35
N LEU A 57 -128.15 -13.05 46.06
CA LEU A 57 -127.02 -12.55 45.25
C LEU A 57 -126.40 -11.26 45.82
N LYS A 58 -127.20 -10.37 46.42
CA LYS A 58 -126.69 -9.19 47.13
C LYS A 58 -125.92 -9.55 48.40
N GLY A 59 -126.37 -10.57 49.14
CA GLY A 59 -125.65 -11.10 50.30
C GLY A 59 -124.30 -11.72 49.90
N GLU A 60 -124.29 -12.51 48.84
CA GLU A 60 -123.08 -13.16 48.28
C GLU A 60 -122.06 -12.10 47.82
N LEU A 61 -122.47 -11.11 47.02
CA LEU A 61 -121.61 -10.00 46.57
C LEU A 61 -121.05 -9.16 47.74
N ALA A 62 -121.84 -8.96 48.80
CA ALA A 62 -121.41 -8.23 50.00
C ALA A 62 -120.43 -9.02 50.89
N ALA A 63 -120.40 -10.36 50.77
CA ALA A 63 -119.36 -11.19 51.38
C ALA A 63 -118.07 -11.16 50.53
N GLU A 64 -118.19 -11.40 49.23
CA GLU A 64 -117.09 -11.42 48.25
C GLU A 64 -116.24 -10.12 48.29
N THR A 65 -116.90 -8.96 48.30
CA THR A 65 -116.21 -7.66 48.37
C THR A 65 -115.52 -7.40 49.71
N ARG A 66 -115.98 -8.02 50.80
CA ARG A 66 -115.35 -7.90 52.14
C ARG A 66 -114.16 -8.83 52.31
N THR A 67 -114.16 -10.01 51.69
CA THR A 67 -113.01 -10.94 51.71
C THR A 67 -111.94 -10.49 50.72
N SER A 68 -112.31 -10.18 49.48
CA SER A 68 -111.38 -9.79 48.41
C SER A 68 -110.53 -8.55 48.75
N THR A 69 -111.11 -7.57 49.46
CA THR A 69 -110.41 -6.32 49.81
C THR A 69 -109.57 -6.39 51.10
N LYS A 70 -109.59 -7.51 51.84
CA LYS A 70 -108.91 -7.64 53.15
C LYS A 70 -108.24 -9.01 53.37
N GLY A 71 -107.29 -9.34 52.51
CA GLY A 71 -106.22 -10.28 52.86
C GLY A 71 -105.40 -9.74 54.04
N PRO A 72 -105.22 -10.47 55.17
CA PRO A 72 -104.64 -9.89 56.40
C PRO A 72 -103.23 -9.30 56.27
N ASN A 73 -102.42 -9.81 55.34
CA ASN A 73 -100.99 -9.47 55.24
C ASN A 73 -100.66 -8.37 54.24
N GLY A 74 -101.59 -7.93 53.39
CA GLY A 74 -101.26 -7.18 52.17
C GLY A 74 -100.46 -5.90 52.39
N LEU A 75 -100.60 -5.25 53.55
CA LEU A 75 -99.83 -4.06 53.91
C LEU A 75 -98.39 -4.38 54.34
N ASP A 76 -98.14 -5.50 55.02
CA ASP A 76 -96.81 -5.89 55.48
C ASP A 76 -96.03 -6.68 54.42
N GLU A 77 -96.72 -7.41 53.55
CA GLU A 77 -96.17 -7.93 52.30
C GLU A 77 -95.77 -6.78 51.35
N ALA A 78 -96.58 -5.72 51.24
CA ALA A 78 -96.18 -4.51 50.50
C ALA A 78 -94.94 -3.82 51.10
N LYS A 79 -94.84 -3.68 52.43
CA LYS A 79 -93.63 -3.16 53.09
C LYS A 79 -92.40 -4.05 52.88
N ARG A 80 -92.57 -5.38 52.92
CA ARG A 80 -91.49 -6.33 52.65
C ARG A 80 -91.00 -6.21 51.21
N ASN A 81 -91.92 -6.14 50.25
CA ASN A 81 -91.60 -5.96 48.84
C ASN A 81 -90.92 -4.61 48.59
N ALA A 82 -91.36 -3.52 49.25
CA ALA A 82 -90.70 -2.22 49.15
C ALA A 82 -89.24 -2.26 49.65
N ARG A 83 -88.96 -2.94 50.77
CA ARG A 83 -87.58 -3.15 51.25
C ARG A 83 -86.75 -4.00 50.30
N LEU A 84 -87.32 -5.06 49.73
CA LEU A 84 -86.63 -5.89 48.75
C LEU A 84 -86.34 -5.13 47.45
N MET A 85 -87.22 -4.20 47.04
CA MET A 85 -86.94 -3.31 45.91
C MET A 85 -85.85 -2.29 46.25
N GLU A 86 -85.83 -1.72 47.45
CA GLU A 86 -84.74 -0.84 47.92
C GLU A 86 -83.38 -1.58 47.99
N GLU A 87 -83.38 -2.84 48.42
CA GLU A 87 -82.20 -3.71 48.38
C GLU A 87 -81.77 -4.04 46.94
N VAL A 88 -82.71 -4.35 46.04
CA VAL A 88 -82.44 -4.58 44.60
C VAL A 88 -81.86 -3.33 43.95
N GLU A 89 -82.49 -2.16 44.09
CA GLU A 89 -81.97 -0.89 43.57
C GLU A 89 -80.55 -0.60 44.10
N LYS A 90 -80.29 -0.90 45.37
CA LYS A 90 -78.95 -0.74 45.95
C LYS A 90 -77.93 -1.69 45.31
N TYR A 91 -78.29 -2.96 45.11
CA TYR A 91 -77.39 -3.91 44.43
C TYR A 91 -77.23 -3.60 42.94
N GLU A 92 -78.25 -3.12 42.24
CA GLU A 92 -78.15 -2.64 40.85
C GLU A 92 -77.20 -1.46 40.73
N ARG A 93 -77.27 -0.48 41.64
CA ARG A 93 -76.31 0.64 41.70
C ARG A 93 -74.88 0.15 41.99
N HIS A 94 -74.70 -0.80 42.91
CA HIS A 94 -73.39 -1.39 43.17
C HIS A 94 -72.85 -2.17 41.96
N VAL A 95 -73.68 -2.95 41.27
CA VAL A 95 -73.30 -3.65 40.03
C VAL A 95 -72.89 -2.64 38.96
N PHE A 96 -73.66 -1.57 38.77
CA PHE A 96 -73.36 -0.50 37.82
C PHE A 96 -72.01 0.20 38.12
N ASP A 97 -71.76 0.52 39.39
CA ASP A 97 -70.49 1.11 39.83
C ASP A 97 -69.30 0.15 39.63
N GLU A 98 -69.47 -1.15 39.89
CA GLU A 98 -68.42 -2.15 39.63
C GLU A 98 -68.21 -2.40 38.13
N THR A 99 -69.26 -2.47 37.29
CA THR A 99 -69.09 -2.59 35.84
C THR A 99 -68.35 -1.38 35.26
N LYS A 100 -68.65 -0.17 35.76
CA LYS A 100 -67.96 1.06 35.37
C LYS A 100 -66.49 1.10 35.82
N LYS A 101 -66.16 0.51 36.99
CA LYS A 101 -64.76 0.32 37.42
C LYS A 101 -64.04 -0.70 36.54
N LEU A 102 -64.71 -1.80 36.16
CA LEU A 102 -64.15 -2.81 35.25
C LEU A 102 -63.84 -2.19 33.88
N GLU A 103 -64.76 -1.43 33.28
CA GLU A 103 -64.53 -0.70 32.03
C GLU A 103 -63.32 0.26 32.13
N GLN A 104 -63.18 0.98 33.24
CA GLN A 104 -62.04 1.87 33.49
C GLN A 104 -60.72 1.10 33.64
N LEU A 105 -60.73 -0.03 34.36
CA LEU A 105 -59.56 -0.89 34.52
C LEU A 105 -59.17 -1.57 33.20
N ASP A 106 -60.12 -2.05 32.41
CA ASP A 106 -59.86 -2.60 31.07
C ASP A 106 -59.29 -1.54 30.13
N GLY A 107 -59.75 -0.29 30.19
CA GLY A 107 -59.14 0.84 29.47
C GLY A 107 -57.70 1.14 29.90
N GLN A 108 -57.41 1.10 31.21
CA GLN A 108 -56.04 1.22 31.74
C GLN A 108 -55.16 0.03 31.33
N ILE A 109 -55.72 -1.17 31.31
CA ILE A 109 -55.04 -2.40 30.87
C ILE A 109 -54.76 -2.34 29.36
N HIS A 110 -55.66 -1.80 28.54
CA HIS A 110 -55.45 -1.64 27.10
C HIS A 110 -54.34 -0.61 26.82
N THR A 111 -54.43 0.59 27.41
CA THR A 111 -53.43 1.66 27.23
C THR A 111 -52.04 1.28 27.75
N THR A 112 -51.95 0.54 28.86
CA THR A 112 -50.65 0.02 29.36
C THR A 112 -50.10 -1.13 28.50
N ARG A 113 -50.94 -2.00 27.94
CA ARG A 113 -50.53 -2.99 26.94
C ARG A 113 -50.02 -2.30 25.67
N ASP A 114 -50.69 -1.25 25.19
CA ASP A 114 -50.24 -0.49 24.02
C ASP A 114 -48.93 0.25 24.25
N ALA A 115 -48.74 0.86 25.42
CA ALA A 115 -47.46 1.44 25.81
C ALA A 115 -46.34 0.38 25.85
N MET A 116 -46.61 -0.80 26.42
CA MET A 116 -45.67 -1.91 26.43
C MET A 116 -45.36 -2.43 25.01
N ASN A 117 -46.36 -2.48 24.12
CA ASN A 117 -46.22 -2.90 22.73
C ASN A 117 -45.44 -1.89 21.89
N LYS A 118 -45.59 -0.59 22.14
CA LYS A 118 -44.76 0.47 21.54
C LYS A 118 -43.30 0.32 21.97
N LEU A 119 -43.03 0.29 23.28
CA LEU A 119 -41.69 0.08 23.82
C LEU A 119 -41.04 -1.23 23.32
N ARG A 120 -41.81 -2.33 23.18
CA ARG A 120 -41.31 -3.60 22.61
C ARG A 120 -40.94 -3.52 21.12
N ARG A 121 -41.62 -2.67 20.34
CA ARG A 121 -41.29 -2.39 18.93
C ARG A 121 -40.07 -1.48 18.84
N GLU A 122 -40.04 -0.40 19.62
CA GLU A 122 -38.93 0.57 19.70
C GLU A 122 -37.60 -0.09 20.13
N MET A 123 -37.66 -1.03 21.08
CA MET A 123 -36.49 -1.79 21.55
C MET A 123 -35.99 -2.87 20.57
N GLY A 124 -36.62 -3.05 19.39
CA GLY A 124 -36.17 -3.99 18.36
C GLY A 124 -36.24 -5.48 18.73
N GLY A 125 -36.80 -5.82 19.89
CA GLY A 125 -36.79 -7.18 20.44
C GLY A 125 -35.53 -7.52 21.24
N VAL A 126 -35.60 -8.61 22.02
CA VAL A 126 -34.62 -8.95 23.08
C VAL A 126 -33.17 -9.09 22.57
N ASN A 127 -32.99 -9.47 21.31
CA ASN A 127 -31.67 -9.66 20.71
C ASN A 127 -31.05 -8.37 20.13
N ALA A 128 -31.83 -7.32 19.84
CA ALA A 128 -31.33 -6.15 19.11
C ALA A 128 -30.20 -5.43 19.87
N ALA A 129 -30.31 -5.30 21.20
CA ALA A 129 -29.24 -4.74 22.03
C ALA A 129 -27.95 -5.59 22.01
N ARG A 130 -28.07 -6.93 21.95
CA ARG A 130 -26.93 -7.84 21.85
C ARG A 130 -26.28 -7.78 20.47
N GLU A 131 -27.09 -7.74 19.41
CA GLU A 131 -26.62 -7.67 18.03
C GLU A 131 -25.95 -6.32 17.74
N ASN A 132 -26.53 -5.21 18.18
CA ASN A 132 -25.91 -3.87 18.10
C ASN A 132 -24.56 -3.85 18.84
N ASN A 133 -24.49 -4.33 20.08
CA ASN A 133 -23.22 -4.45 20.81
C ASN A 133 -22.19 -5.34 20.08
N GLN A 134 -22.63 -6.39 19.37
CA GLN A 134 -21.74 -7.22 18.54
C GLN A 134 -21.30 -6.51 17.25
N MET A 135 -22.13 -5.67 16.64
CA MET A 135 -21.74 -4.83 15.50
C MET A 135 -20.74 -3.74 15.92
N VAL A 136 -20.99 -3.05 17.03
CA VAL A 136 -20.06 -2.07 17.62
C VAL A 136 -18.72 -2.75 17.96
N ALA A 137 -18.72 -3.93 18.60
CA ALA A 137 -17.49 -4.65 18.90
C ALA A 137 -16.71 -5.09 17.63
N LYS A 138 -17.40 -5.49 16.55
CA LYS A 138 -16.76 -5.73 15.24
C LYS A 138 -16.17 -4.45 14.66
N GLN A 139 -16.90 -3.33 14.73
CA GLN A 139 -16.46 -2.04 14.21
C GLN A 139 -15.24 -1.49 14.97
N VAL A 140 -15.23 -1.59 16.31
CA VAL A 140 -14.05 -1.30 17.14
C VAL A 140 -12.86 -2.12 16.67
N LYS A 141 -12.99 -3.44 16.52
CA LYS A 141 -11.89 -4.30 16.04
C LYS A 141 -11.40 -3.96 14.63
N ILE A 142 -12.29 -3.50 13.74
CA ILE A 142 -11.90 -3.04 12.39
C ILE A 142 -11.11 -1.72 12.48
N LEU A 143 -11.49 -0.81 13.38
CA LEU A 143 -10.79 0.45 13.62
C LEU A 143 -9.44 0.23 14.32
N GLU A 144 -9.35 -0.69 15.27
CA GLU A 144 -8.10 -1.15 15.90
C GLU A 144 -7.14 -1.71 14.86
N ASN A 145 -7.58 -2.69 14.06
CA ASN A 145 -6.77 -3.25 12.96
C ASN A 145 -6.30 -2.17 11.96
N ARG A 146 -7.14 -1.17 11.65
CA ARG A 146 -6.80 -0.06 10.75
C ARG A 146 -5.80 0.91 11.37
N LEU A 147 -5.89 1.15 12.68
CA LEU A 147 -4.92 1.93 13.44
C LEU A 147 -3.56 1.21 13.48
N ASP A 148 -3.54 -0.08 13.78
CA ASP A 148 -2.30 -0.88 13.79
C ASP A 148 -1.63 -0.89 12.41
N GLN A 149 -2.38 -1.08 11.32
CA GLN A 149 -1.84 -0.96 9.96
C GLN A 149 -1.29 0.45 9.65
N ALA A 150 -1.91 1.51 10.17
CA ALA A 150 -1.41 2.87 10.02
C ALA A 150 -0.13 3.10 10.85
N LEU A 151 -0.05 2.56 12.06
CA LEU A 151 1.14 2.62 12.92
C LEU A 151 2.31 1.82 12.33
N VAL A 152 2.07 0.64 11.75
CA VAL A 152 3.10 -0.12 11.03
C VAL A 152 3.63 0.67 9.84
N LYS A 153 2.75 1.26 9.01
CA LYS A 153 3.16 2.11 7.87
C LYS A 153 3.91 3.38 8.31
N PHE A 154 3.51 3.99 9.42
CA PHE A 154 4.21 5.13 10.02
C PHE A 154 5.60 4.74 10.53
N ASN A 155 5.73 3.61 11.23
CA ASN A 155 7.03 3.12 11.70
C ASN A 155 7.95 2.72 10.54
N GLN A 156 7.40 2.13 9.47
CA GLN A 156 8.12 1.81 8.24
C GLN A 156 8.63 3.08 7.54
N SER A 157 7.80 4.11 7.38
CA SER A 157 8.23 5.37 6.76
C SER A 157 9.20 6.16 7.65
N LEU A 158 9.10 6.05 8.98
CA LEU A 158 10.06 6.59 9.93
C LEU A 158 11.42 5.87 9.83
N ALA A 159 11.43 4.54 9.70
CA ALA A 159 12.65 3.76 9.46
C ALA A 159 13.30 4.09 8.10
N GLN A 160 12.52 4.27 7.04
CA GLN A 160 13.00 4.76 5.74
C GLN A 160 13.59 6.18 5.85
N ASN A 161 12.90 7.09 6.54
CA ASN A 161 13.41 8.45 6.82
C ASN A 161 14.69 8.44 7.67
N LYS A 162 14.88 7.44 8.54
CA LYS A 162 16.13 7.26 9.30
C LYS A 162 17.28 6.86 8.37
N LYS A 163 17.08 5.84 7.53
CA LYS A 163 18.08 5.43 6.52
C LYS A 163 18.47 6.60 5.61
N LEU A 164 17.49 7.27 5.01
CA LEU A 164 17.74 8.43 4.13
C LEU A 164 18.50 9.59 4.80
N ARG A 165 18.40 9.75 6.13
CA ARG A 165 19.22 10.73 6.87
C ARG A 165 20.65 10.25 7.08
N GLU A 166 20.83 8.95 7.35
CA GLU A 166 22.14 8.32 7.47
C GLU A 166 22.87 8.38 6.11
N ASP A 167 22.19 8.02 5.01
CA ASP A 167 22.68 8.14 3.63
C ASP A 167 23.09 9.61 3.28
N ILE A 168 22.27 10.59 3.67
CA ILE A 168 22.56 12.03 3.45
C ILE A 168 23.80 12.48 4.24
N ASP A 169 23.95 12.03 5.48
CA ASP A 169 25.11 12.40 6.30
C ASP A 169 26.38 11.66 5.90
N ASP A 170 26.29 10.47 5.30
CA ASP A 170 27.42 9.81 4.63
C ASP A 170 27.86 10.52 3.36
N LEU A 171 26.93 10.85 2.45
CA LEU A 171 27.24 11.66 1.26
C LEU A 171 27.83 13.03 1.62
N ARG A 172 27.44 13.62 2.77
CA ARG A 172 28.07 14.84 3.32
C ARG A 172 29.49 14.59 3.82
N ARG A 173 29.74 13.49 4.54
CA ARG A 173 31.09 13.09 4.99
C ARG A 173 32.01 12.88 3.79
N GLU A 174 31.57 12.10 2.80
CA GLU A 174 32.30 11.89 1.55
C GLU A 174 32.59 13.21 0.83
N ARG A 175 31.58 14.07 0.65
CA ARG A 175 31.77 15.37 0.00
C ARG A 175 32.81 16.25 0.70
N VAL A 176 32.91 16.23 2.02
CA VAL A 176 33.97 16.95 2.77
C VAL A 176 35.35 16.33 2.52
N VAL A 177 35.45 15.00 2.42
CA VAL A 177 36.70 14.32 2.05
C VAL A 177 37.10 14.68 0.61
N PHE A 178 36.18 14.61 -0.36
CA PHE A 178 36.42 15.02 -1.75
C PHE A 178 36.83 16.50 -1.86
N ASP A 179 36.09 17.43 -1.25
CA ASP A 179 36.46 18.87 -1.21
C ASP A 179 37.88 19.07 -0.63
N SER A 180 38.32 18.24 0.33
CA SER A 180 39.68 18.29 0.89
C SER A 180 40.76 17.74 -0.05
N ILE A 181 40.44 16.72 -0.85
CA ILE A 181 41.35 16.13 -1.84
C ILE A 181 41.49 17.06 -3.05
N TYR A 182 40.39 17.61 -3.56
CA TYR A 182 40.40 18.61 -4.64
C TYR A 182 41.28 19.82 -4.29
N ARG A 183 41.20 20.35 -3.06
CA ARG A 183 42.05 21.46 -2.61
C ARG A 183 43.54 21.10 -2.50
N LYS A 184 43.89 19.84 -2.20
CA LYS A 184 45.29 19.37 -2.22
C LYS A 184 45.81 19.31 -3.65
N LEU A 185 45.05 18.65 -4.55
CA LEU A 185 45.40 18.54 -5.97
C LEU A 185 45.51 19.91 -6.66
N GLU A 186 44.63 20.86 -6.33
CA GLU A 186 44.69 22.24 -6.82
C GLU A 186 45.95 22.98 -6.32
N LYS A 187 46.31 22.81 -5.04
CA LYS A 187 47.55 23.37 -4.46
C LYS A 187 48.79 22.76 -5.12
N GLU A 188 48.82 21.44 -5.28
CA GLU A 188 49.91 20.70 -5.93
C GLU A 188 50.06 21.11 -7.41
N LEU A 189 48.95 21.25 -8.14
CA LEU A 189 48.94 21.79 -9.51
C LEU A 189 49.48 23.24 -9.55
N GLY A 190 49.11 24.07 -8.58
CA GLY A 190 49.63 25.43 -8.43
C GLY A 190 51.13 25.48 -8.08
N GLU A 191 51.64 24.48 -7.35
CA GLU A 191 53.06 24.32 -7.03
C GLU A 191 53.85 23.80 -8.23
N LYS A 192 53.31 22.81 -8.97
CA LYS A 192 53.91 22.32 -10.23
C LYS A 192 53.97 23.40 -11.30
N LYS A 193 52.94 24.25 -11.43
CA LYS A 193 52.96 25.43 -12.31
C LYS A 193 54.07 26.43 -11.93
N ARG A 194 54.28 26.68 -10.63
CA ARG A 194 55.38 27.52 -10.14
C ARG A 194 56.77 26.89 -10.35
N GLN A 195 56.91 25.57 -10.14
CA GLN A 195 58.14 24.83 -10.44
C GLN A 195 58.48 24.93 -11.94
N MET A 196 57.49 24.72 -12.82
CA MET A 196 57.65 24.85 -14.27
C MET A 196 58.04 26.26 -14.70
N ALA A 197 57.40 27.30 -14.15
CA ALA A 197 57.76 28.69 -14.42
C ALA A 197 59.20 29.02 -14.00
N ASN A 198 59.63 28.58 -12.82
CA ASN A 198 61.01 28.76 -12.34
C ASN A 198 62.03 28.03 -13.23
N VAL A 199 61.74 26.81 -13.69
CA VAL A 199 62.62 26.09 -14.63
C VAL A 199 62.73 26.83 -15.98
N ILE A 200 61.65 27.45 -16.47
CA ILE A 200 61.67 28.30 -17.67
C ILE A 200 62.50 29.56 -17.44
N GLU A 201 62.36 30.23 -16.29
CA GLU A 201 63.15 31.41 -15.92
C GLU A 201 64.65 31.09 -15.83
N ILE A 202 65.02 30.01 -15.14
CA ILE A 202 66.41 29.52 -15.07
C ILE A 202 66.94 29.16 -16.46
N SER A 203 66.12 28.55 -17.33
CA SER A 203 66.51 28.21 -18.70
C SER A 203 66.74 29.47 -19.55
N ASN A 204 65.87 30.47 -19.44
CA ASN A 204 66.03 31.75 -20.14
C ASN A 204 67.31 32.46 -19.69
N ASN A 205 67.56 32.55 -18.39
CA ASN A 205 68.80 33.14 -17.85
C ASN A 205 70.04 32.37 -18.34
N ALA A 206 69.98 31.04 -18.44
CA ALA A 206 71.06 30.23 -19.00
C ALA A 206 71.28 30.48 -20.51
N TYR A 207 70.20 30.71 -21.28
CA TYR A 207 70.31 31.13 -22.68
C TYR A 207 70.89 32.54 -22.81
N GLU A 208 70.46 33.51 -22.00
CA GLU A 208 71.05 34.86 -21.97
C GLU A 208 72.54 34.82 -21.62
N HIS A 209 72.95 34.04 -20.61
CA HIS A 209 74.37 33.86 -20.30
C HIS A 209 75.14 33.24 -21.47
N ARG A 210 74.62 32.17 -22.09
CA ARG A 210 75.24 31.53 -23.27
C ARG A 210 75.43 32.52 -24.41
N ASP A 211 74.40 33.31 -24.71
CA ASP A 211 74.39 34.20 -25.88
C ASP A 211 75.28 35.43 -25.63
N ASN A 212 75.38 35.91 -24.38
CA ASN A 212 76.39 36.88 -23.97
C ASN A 212 77.82 36.34 -24.15
N TYR A 213 78.12 35.12 -23.72
CA TYR A 213 79.44 34.51 -23.94
C TYR A 213 79.74 34.27 -25.43
N GLN A 214 78.74 33.95 -26.26
CA GLN A 214 78.92 33.85 -27.70
C GLN A 214 79.25 35.21 -28.36
N LEU A 215 78.64 36.29 -27.89
CA LEU A 215 78.98 37.65 -28.32
C LEU A 215 80.39 38.05 -27.87
N GLU A 216 80.80 37.70 -26.65
CA GLU A 216 82.15 37.95 -26.13
C GLU A 216 83.22 37.16 -26.92
N ILE A 217 82.99 35.87 -27.19
CA ILE A 217 83.86 35.05 -28.04
C ILE A 217 83.97 35.64 -29.45
N ALA A 218 82.86 36.07 -30.06
CA ALA A 218 82.86 36.69 -31.38
C ALA A 218 83.62 38.04 -31.40
N ALA A 219 83.55 38.82 -30.32
CA ALA A 219 84.31 40.06 -30.16
C ALA A 219 85.82 39.79 -30.01
N ILE A 220 86.20 38.78 -29.23
CA ILE A 220 87.60 38.34 -29.07
C ILE A 220 88.14 37.77 -30.38
N GLU A 221 87.38 36.96 -31.11
CA GLU A 221 87.77 36.51 -32.46
C GLU A 221 87.98 37.69 -33.42
N GLN A 222 87.11 38.71 -33.40
CA GLN A 222 87.29 39.87 -34.24
C GLN A 222 88.51 40.72 -33.83
N ALA A 223 88.81 40.83 -32.54
CA ALA A 223 90.01 41.49 -32.05
C ALA A 223 91.29 40.74 -32.48
N ASN A 224 91.34 39.43 -32.24
CA ASN A 224 92.47 38.57 -32.62
C ASN A 224 92.73 38.60 -34.14
N ARG A 225 91.67 38.62 -34.97
CA ARG A 225 91.83 38.76 -36.43
C ARG A 225 92.42 40.11 -36.83
N ARG A 226 91.99 41.22 -36.21
CA ARG A 226 92.61 42.54 -36.46
C ARG A 226 94.06 42.57 -36.03
N GLU A 227 94.39 42.00 -34.88
CA GLU A 227 95.79 41.93 -34.40
C GLU A 227 96.65 41.05 -35.33
N GLN A 228 96.09 39.97 -35.90
CA GLN A 228 96.73 39.17 -36.94
C GLN A 228 96.91 39.96 -38.26
N ASP A 229 95.86 40.64 -38.76
CA ASP A 229 95.93 41.49 -39.95
C ASP A 229 96.99 42.62 -39.78
N GLU A 230 97.03 43.25 -38.61
CA GLU A 230 97.99 44.30 -38.25
C GLU A 230 99.42 43.75 -38.09
N PHE A 231 99.59 42.54 -37.56
CA PHE A 231 100.88 41.86 -37.45
C PHE A 231 101.39 41.41 -38.82
N GLU A 232 100.53 40.84 -39.68
CA GLU A 232 100.89 40.49 -41.06
C GLU A 232 101.28 41.73 -41.87
N ALA A 233 100.53 42.84 -41.74
CA ALA A 233 100.88 44.11 -42.38
C ALA A 233 102.26 44.65 -41.90
N GLN A 234 102.54 44.58 -40.60
CA GLN A 234 103.84 44.95 -40.04
C GLN A 234 104.97 44.01 -40.53
N MET A 235 104.72 42.70 -40.60
CA MET A 235 105.67 41.71 -41.10
C MET A 235 105.96 41.86 -42.60
N VAL A 236 104.96 42.23 -43.41
CA VAL A 236 105.14 42.56 -44.83
C VAL A 236 105.97 43.82 -45.01
N GLU A 237 105.74 44.87 -44.21
CA GLU A 237 106.53 46.10 -44.28
C GLU A 237 107.97 45.89 -43.77
N LEU A 238 108.17 45.15 -42.67
CA LEU A 238 109.49 44.71 -42.21
C LEU A 238 110.21 43.84 -43.24
N GLY A 239 109.50 42.93 -43.89
CA GLY A 239 110.01 42.12 -45.00
C GLY A 239 110.43 42.96 -46.19
N ARG A 240 109.64 43.99 -46.55
CA ARG A 240 109.95 44.94 -47.63
C ARG A 240 111.18 45.81 -47.30
N ILE A 241 111.35 46.21 -46.04
CA ILE A 241 112.55 46.92 -45.56
C ILE A 241 113.77 45.98 -45.65
N LEU A 242 113.67 44.74 -45.17
CA LEU A 242 114.74 43.75 -45.27
C LEU A 242 115.12 43.40 -46.72
N GLU A 243 114.15 43.27 -47.63
CA GLU A 243 114.42 43.02 -49.06
C GLU A 243 115.04 44.23 -49.76
N THR A 244 114.84 45.45 -49.25
CA THR A 244 115.51 46.65 -49.77
C THR A 244 116.91 46.88 -49.18
N GLU A 245 117.21 46.40 -47.97
CA GLU A 245 118.56 46.48 -47.40
C GLU A 245 119.48 45.28 -47.72
N LEU A 246 118.94 44.06 -47.92
CA LEU A 246 119.76 42.84 -47.99
C LEU A 246 119.54 41.99 -49.25
N LYS A 247 120.51 42.02 -50.16
CA LYS A 247 120.56 41.10 -51.33
C LYS A 247 121.99 40.77 -51.78
N PRO A 248 122.58 39.67 -51.27
CA PRO A 248 123.24 38.71 -52.16
C PRO A 248 122.89 37.23 -51.74
N PRO A 249 123.69 36.14 -51.89
CA PRO A 249 123.14 34.85 -52.38
C PRO A 249 123.24 33.66 -51.40
N ALA A 250 122.63 32.52 -51.76
CA ALA A 250 122.75 31.20 -51.09
C ALA A 250 123.81 30.29 -51.79
N PRO A 251 124.12 29.04 -51.34
CA PRO A 251 123.76 28.23 -50.14
C PRO A 251 125.06 27.83 -49.34
N PRO A 252 125.36 26.62 -48.77
CA PRO A 252 124.59 25.41 -48.40
C PRO A 252 124.91 24.70 -47.02
N GLU A 253 124.15 23.63 -46.74
CA GLU A 253 124.47 22.37 -46.01
C GLU A 253 125.21 22.25 -44.63
N ARG A 254 124.53 21.50 -43.73
CA ARG A 254 125.00 20.37 -42.86
C ARG A 254 125.94 20.57 -41.62
N ALA A 255 125.32 20.30 -40.46
CA ALA A 255 125.59 19.14 -39.55
C ALA A 255 126.58 19.18 -38.35
N ARG A 256 126.09 18.59 -37.23
CA ARG A 256 126.74 17.72 -36.21
C ARG A 256 127.58 18.27 -35.01
N THR A 257 126.99 18.06 -33.81
CA THR A 257 127.53 17.41 -32.56
C THR A 257 128.64 18.03 -31.68
N ALA A 258 128.28 18.17 -30.38
CA ALA A 258 129.11 17.97 -29.16
C ALA A 258 130.26 18.98 -28.87
N THR A 259 130.93 19.08 -27.70
CA THR A 259 131.21 18.15 -26.56
C THR A 259 131.51 18.88 -25.21
N ALA A 260 131.55 18.10 -24.11
CA ALA A 260 132.47 18.18 -22.94
C ALA A 260 132.28 19.20 -21.77
N GLY A 261 132.56 18.72 -20.54
CA GLY A 261 132.70 19.50 -19.29
C GLY A 261 132.84 18.63 -18.03
N SER A 262 134.06 18.50 -17.48
CA SER A 262 134.45 17.76 -16.25
C SER A 262 135.32 18.70 -15.37
N PRO A 263 135.99 18.38 -14.20
CA PRO A 263 136.15 17.09 -13.49
C PRO A 263 136.29 17.11 -11.92
N SER A 264 136.58 15.92 -11.33
CA SER A 264 137.51 15.68 -10.18
C SER A 264 137.04 15.86 -8.70
N ARG A 265 137.65 15.29 -7.61
CA ARG A 265 138.49 14.08 -7.35
C ARG A 265 139.00 14.00 -5.87
N LYS A 266 138.85 12.85 -5.16
CA LYS A 266 139.69 12.23 -4.04
C LYS A 266 138.80 11.20 -3.27
N LYS A 267 139.18 9.93 -2.94
CA LYS A 267 140.23 9.35 -2.03
C LYS A 267 140.06 9.73 -0.55
N ARG A 268 140.09 8.88 0.51
CA ARG A 268 140.41 7.43 0.81
C ARG A 268 139.76 7.08 2.20
N SER A 269 139.67 5.87 2.79
CA SER A 269 139.64 4.42 2.39
C SER A 269 139.71 3.49 3.65
N SER A 270 139.24 2.24 3.58
CA SER A 270 139.28 1.17 4.64
C SER A 270 138.23 1.39 5.77
N ALA A 271 137.24 0.53 6.08
CA ALA A 271 137.00 -0.93 6.01
C ALA A 271 137.28 -1.66 7.34
N GLU A 272 136.22 -1.98 8.10
CA GLU A 272 136.05 -3.24 8.91
C GLU A 272 134.61 -3.45 9.49
N GLU A 273 133.54 -2.96 8.85
CA GLU A 273 132.12 -3.29 9.20
C GLU A 273 131.38 -4.08 8.07
N LEU A 274 132.16 -4.58 7.10
CA LEU A 274 131.74 -5.01 5.76
C LEU A 274 130.94 -6.33 5.67
N GLU A 275 130.36 -6.84 6.75
CA GLU A 275 129.67 -8.14 6.75
C GLU A 275 128.14 -8.06 6.98
N ARG A 276 127.64 -6.99 7.63
CA ARG A 276 126.19 -6.76 7.77
C ARG A 276 125.64 -5.79 6.73
N GLU A 277 126.31 -4.66 6.54
CA GLU A 277 125.93 -3.69 5.50
C GLU A 277 125.96 -4.34 4.10
N ARG A 278 126.86 -5.31 3.87
CA ARG A 278 126.89 -6.09 2.63
C ARG A 278 125.66 -6.97 2.39
N GLU A 279 124.97 -7.47 3.41
CA GLU A 279 123.75 -8.25 3.15
C GLU A 279 122.57 -7.34 2.78
N GLU A 280 122.46 -6.16 3.38
CA GLU A 280 121.42 -5.20 3.00
C GLU A 280 121.72 -4.49 1.68
N LEU A 281 123.00 -4.22 1.39
CA LEU A 281 123.44 -3.80 0.06
C LEU A 281 123.25 -4.91 -0.98
N ALA A 282 123.57 -6.16 -0.70
CA ALA A 282 123.31 -7.27 -1.65
C ALA A 282 121.80 -7.45 -1.90
N ARG A 283 120.94 -7.38 -0.88
CA ARG A 283 119.47 -7.35 -1.07
C ARG A 283 118.99 -6.06 -1.70
N GLY A 284 119.77 -4.98 -1.66
CA GLY A 284 119.57 -3.75 -2.43
C GLY A 284 119.89 -3.97 -3.91
N GLU A 285 121.07 -4.51 -4.19
CA GLU A 285 121.57 -4.85 -5.53
C GLU A 285 120.74 -5.93 -6.21
N GLU A 286 120.27 -6.97 -5.52
CA GLU A 286 119.32 -7.97 -6.03
C GLU A 286 117.94 -7.36 -6.33
N ARG A 287 117.49 -6.38 -5.54
CA ARG A 287 116.25 -5.64 -5.84
C ARG A 287 116.44 -4.71 -7.03
N VAL A 288 117.55 -3.98 -7.09
CA VAL A 288 117.91 -3.13 -8.23
C VAL A 288 118.05 -3.97 -9.50
N GLN A 289 118.72 -5.13 -9.44
CA GLN A 289 118.83 -6.06 -10.56
C GLN A 289 117.47 -6.66 -10.96
N ASN A 290 116.60 -7.03 -10.03
CA ASN A 290 115.23 -7.46 -10.35
C ASN A 290 114.40 -6.33 -10.98
N PHE A 291 114.55 -5.09 -10.50
CA PHE A 291 113.90 -3.92 -11.11
C PHE A 291 114.51 -3.58 -12.48
N GLU A 292 115.82 -3.67 -12.67
CA GLU A 292 116.50 -3.50 -13.96
C GLU A 292 116.13 -4.63 -14.94
N GLU A 293 115.99 -5.87 -14.49
CA GLU A 293 115.50 -6.97 -15.33
C GLU A 293 114.03 -6.75 -15.71
N ALA A 294 113.16 -6.39 -14.77
CA ALA A 294 111.77 -6.05 -15.07
C ALA A 294 111.69 -4.84 -16.04
N PHE A 295 112.51 -3.81 -15.80
CA PHE A 295 112.58 -2.61 -16.62
C PHE A 295 113.12 -2.92 -18.03
N ASN A 296 114.14 -3.77 -18.16
CA ASN A 296 114.68 -4.21 -19.45
C ASN A 296 113.68 -5.10 -20.21
N ARG A 297 112.90 -5.95 -19.52
CA ARG A 297 111.79 -6.71 -20.12
C ARG A 297 110.67 -5.77 -20.60
N ILE A 298 110.33 -4.75 -19.82
CA ILE A 298 109.34 -3.73 -20.22
C ILE A 298 109.86 -2.91 -21.40
N LYS A 299 111.11 -2.42 -21.35
CA LYS A 299 111.77 -1.68 -22.44
C LYS A 299 111.85 -2.48 -23.74
N ALA A 300 112.12 -3.79 -23.65
CA ALA A 300 112.08 -4.70 -24.80
C ALA A 300 110.66 -4.94 -25.35
N ALA A 301 109.62 -4.78 -24.53
CA ALA A 301 108.22 -4.95 -24.93
C ALA A 301 107.54 -3.66 -25.40
N THR A 302 107.96 -2.48 -24.92
CA THR A 302 107.38 -1.18 -25.26
C THR A 302 108.20 -0.38 -26.27
N GLY A 303 109.51 -0.64 -26.39
CA GLY A 303 110.41 0.05 -27.32
C GLY A 303 110.80 1.47 -26.93
N ILE A 304 110.40 1.95 -25.75
CA ILE A 304 110.68 3.31 -25.26
C ILE A 304 112.09 3.35 -24.66
N GLU A 305 112.96 4.25 -25.15
CA GLU A 305 114.34 4.32 -24.67
C GLU A 305 114.54 5.19 -23.43
N GLU A 306 113.72 6.23 -23.24
CA GLU A 306 113.77 7.15 -22.10
C GLU A 306 112.97 6.64 -20.89
N ILE A 307 113.55 6.77 -19.69
CA ILE A 307 112.93 6.33 -18.43
C ILE A 307 111.73 7.21 -18.08
N ASP A 308 111.87 8.53 -18.22
CA ASP A 308 110.84 9.49 -17.80
C ASP A 308 109.59 9.43 -18.69
N GLU A 309 109.72 9.15 -19.99
CA GLU A 309 108.59 8.88 -20.89
C GLU A 309 107.84 7.59 -20.49
N LEU A 310 108.55 6.52 -20.15
CA LEU A 310 107.92 5.28 -19.68
C LEU A 310 107.17 5.48 -18.36
N VAL A 311 107.75 6.23 -17.40
CA VAL A 311 107.08 6.57 -16.13
C VAL A 311 105.85 7.45 -16.38
N ARG A 312 105.94 8.46 -17.24
CA ARG A 312 104.80 9.31 -17.63
C ARG A 312 103.69 8.52 -18.30
N LEU A 313 104.03 7.52 -19.13
CA LEU A 313 103.05 6.62 -19.73
C LEU A 313 102.42 5.69 -18.69
N PHE A 314 103.20 5.20 -17.72
CA PHE A 314 102.69 4.33 -16.66
C PHE A 314 101.73 5.06 -15.73
N VAL A 315 102.08 6.26 -15.25
CA VAL A 315 101.18 7.13 -14.46
C VAL A 315 99.89 7.44 -15.23
N LYS A 316 99.99 7.79 -16.52
CA LYS A 316 98.80 8.04 -17.36
C LYS A 316 97.91 6.80 -17.52
N ASN A 317 98.51 5.61 -17.61
CA ASN A 317 97.76 4.36 -17.63
C ASN A 317 97.15 4.04 -16.25
N GLU A 318 97.84 4.37 -15.16
CA GLU A 318 97.35 4.22 -13.78
C GLU A 318 96.16 5.15 -13.50
N ASP A 319 96.23 6.42 -13.91
CA ASP A 319 95.12 7.39 -13.88
C ASP A 319 93.90 6.88 -14.66
N GLN A 320 94.12 6.31 -15.86
CA GLN A 320 93.06 5.70 -16.66
C GLN A 320 92.48 4.46 -16.00
N ASN A 321 93.31 3.60 -15.39
CA ASN A 321 92.87 2.39 -14.71
C ASN A 321 92.10 2.72 -13.41
N PHE A 322 92.51 3.76 -12.68
CA PHE A 322 91.79 4.30 -11.52
C PHE A 322 90.45 4.92 -11.93
N SER A 323 90.41 5.67 -13.03
CA SER A 323 89.18 6.21 -13.61
C SER A 323 88.20 5.09 -14.02
N LEU A 324 88.71 4.03 -14.66
CA LEU A 324 87.93 2.84 -15.00
C LEU A 324 87.44 2.07 -13.77
N PHE A 325 88.27 1.94 -12.72
CA PHE A 325 87.89 1.28 -11.48
C PHE A 325 86.77 2.04 -10.75
N ASN A 326 86.84 3.37 -10.72
CA ASN A 326 85.78 4.22 -10.18
C ASN A 326 84.48 4.07 -10.99
N TYR A 327 84.56 4.08 -12.32
CA TYR A 327 83.39 3.85 -13.20
C TYR A 327 82.77 2.45 -13.01
N VAL A 328 83.59 1.39 -12.89
CA VAL A 328 83.11 0.03 -12.58
C VAL A 328 82.45 -0.05 -11.20
N THR A 329 82.98 0.69 -10.21
CA THR A 329 82.39 0.77 -8.88
C THR A 329 81.05 1.51 -8.90
N GLU A 330 80.96 2.62 -9.64
CA GLU A 330 79.72 3.38 -9.82
C GLU A 330 78.65 2.59 -10.58
N GLN A 331 79.02 1.89 -11.65
CA GLN A 331 78.15 0.95 -12.37
C GLN A 331 77.70 -0.22 -11.48
N THR A 332 78.56 -0.72 -10.58
CA THR A 332 78.17 -1.77 -9.62
C THR A 332 77.12 -1.24 -8.63
N ASN A 333 77.33 -0.04 -8.09
CA ASN A 333 76.35 0.65 -7.23
C ASN A 333 75.04 0.97 -7.95
N GLU A 334 75.06 1.21 -9.26
CA GLU A 334 73.87 1.41 -10.09
C GLU A 334 73.12 0.09 -10.35
N ILE A 335 73.85 -1.00 -10.63
CA ILE A 335 73.30 -2.35 -10.76
C ILE A 335 72.62 -2.80 -9.46
N GLU A 336 73.23 -2.58 -8.29
CA GLU A 336 72.62 -2.91 -7.00
C GLU A 336 71.30 -2.15 -6.77
N LYS A 337 71.26 -0.84 -7.04
CA LYS A 337 70.02 -0.03 -6.95
C LYS A 337 68.93 -0.51 -7.91
N LEU A 338 69.31 -0.87 -9.14
CA LEU A 338 68.37 -1.39 -10.14
C LEU A 338 67.84 -2.78 -9.75
N GLN A 339 68.68 -3.64 -9.15
CA GLN A 339 68.26 -4.93 -8.60
C GLN A 339 67.31 -4.75 -7.40
N GLU A 340 67.59 -3.80 -6.51
CA GLU A 340 66.70 -3.48 -5.39
C GLU A 340 65.34 -2.96 -5.89
N ALA A 341 65.33 -2.05 -6.87
CA ALA A 341 64.10 -1.55 -7.49
C ALA A 341 63.29 -2.65 -8.19
N ILE A 342 63.95 -3.58 -8.90
CA ILE A 342 63.30 -4.76 -9.49
C ILE A 342 62.69 -5.66 -8.40
N SER A 343 63.41 -5.88 -7.29
CA SER A 343 62.92 -6.67 -6.17
C SER A 343 61.70 -6.04 -5.49
N GLN A 344 61.70 -4.71 -5.30
CA GLN A 344 60.56 -3.97 -4.76
C GLN A 344 59.34 -4.05 -5.69
N LEU A 345 59.52 -3.88 -7.01
CA LEU A 345 58.45 -4.02 -8.00
C LEU A 345 57.87 -5.44 -8.06
N GLN A 346 58.71 -6.47 -7.96
CA GLN A 346 58.25 -7.87 -7.89
C GLN A 346 57.48 -8.17 -6.60
N GLU A 347 57.86 -7.56 -5.48
CA GLU A 347 57.08 -7.62 -4.24
C GLU A 347 55.71 -6.90 -4.37
N GLU A 348 55.64 -5.77 -5.07
CA GLU A 348 54.36 -5.09 -5.36
C GLU A 348 53.48 -5.91 -6.30
N GLU A 349 54.04 -6.46 -7.38
CA GLU A 349 53.32 -7.37 -8.31
C GLU A 349 52.74 -8.57 -7.55
N ALA A 350 53.51 -9.21 -6.68
CA ALA A 350 53.04 -10.32 -5.84
C ALA A 350 51.92 -9.90 -4.87
N LYS A 351 52.01 -8.70 -4.28
CA LYS A 351 50.96 -8.15 -3.40
C LYS A 351 49.67 -7.91 -4.19
N TYR A 352 49.74 -7.22 -5.33
CA TYR A 352 48.56 -6.95 -6.17
C TYR A 352 47.94 -8.23 -6.75
N ALA A 353 48.75 -9.22 -7.16
CA ALA A 353 48.26 -10.53 -7.60
C ALA A 353 47.50 -11.25 -6.46
N SER A 354 48.01 -11.21 -5.23
CA SER A 354 47.35 -11.82 -4.07
C SER A 354 46.03 -11.14 -3.67
N GLN A 355 45.93 -9.82 -3.86
CA GLN A 355 44.70 -9.04 -3.60
C GLN A 355 43.67 -9.23 -4.71
N GLY A 356 44.11 -9.21 -5.97
CA GLY A 356 43.24 -9.36 -7.14
C GLY A 356 42.44 -10.66 -7.12
N GLY A 357 43.05 -11.79 -6.78
CA GLY A 357 42.34 -13.08 -6.72
C GLY A 357 41.14 -13.08 -5.76
N ALA A 358 41.32 -12.52 -4.57
CA ALA A 358 40.29 -12.53 -3.52
C ALA A 358 39.20 -11.46 -3.71
N ASP A 359 39.44 -10.41 -4.50
CA ASP A 359 38.42 -9.41 -4.84
C ASP A 359 37.72 -9.69 -6.17
N VAL A 360 38.36 -10.37 -7.13
CA VAL A 360 37.70 -10.80 -8.38
C VAL A 360 36.55 -11.77 -8.10
N GLU A 361 36.74 -12.81 -7.27
CA GLU A 361 35.64 -13.74 -6.92
C GLU A 361 34.45 -13.02 -6.26
N LYS A 362 34.72 -12.03 -5.38
CA LYS A 362 33.65 -11.20 -4.77
C LYS A 362 32.96 -10.33 -5.81
N HIS A 363 33.72 -9.74 -6.74
CA HIS A 363 33.17 -8.84 -7.74
C HIS A 363 32.33 -9.60 -8.77
N GLU A 364 32.71 -10.84 -9.10
CA GLU A 364 31.94 -11.77 -9.94
C GLU A 364 30.64 -12.22 -9.23
N LEU A 365 30.70 -12.56 -7.94
CA LEU A 365 29.50 -12.85 -7.13
C LEU A 365 28.54 -11.66 -7.03
N ILE A 366 29.05 -10.43 -6.84
CA ILE A 366 28.24 -9.21 -6.80
C ILE A 366 27.60 -8.92 -8.16
N VAL A 367 28.33 -9.12 -9.26
CA VAL A 367 27.76 -8.99 -10.62
C VAL A 367 26.65 -10.03 -10.85
N ALA A 368 26.85 -11.28 -10.43
CA ALA A 368 25.84 -12.32 -10.56
C ALA A 368 24.54 -12.05 -9.74
N ASP A 369 24.65 -11.49 -8.52
CA ASP A 369 23.47 -11.04 -7.76
C ASP A 369 22.75 -9.87 -8.45
N LEU A 370 23.49 -8.86 -8.92
CA LEU A 370 22.92 -7.74 -9.63
C LEU A 370 22.20 -8.19 -10.92
N GLU A 371 22.80 -9.10 -11.70
CA GLU A 371 22.16 -9.71 -12.87
C GLU A 371 20.91 -10.53 -12.52
N LYS A 372 20.88 -11.22 -11.36
CA LYS A 372 19.66 -11.93 -10.88
C LYS A 372 18.56 -10.93 -10.57
N ARG A 373 18.87 -9.89 -9.79
CA ARG A 373 17.92 -8.86 -9.35
C ARG A 373 17.40 -7.99 -10.50
N VAL A 374 18.21 -7.73 -11.52
CA VAL A 374 17.77 -7.09 -12.77
C VAL A 374 16.70 -7.96 -13.45
N ARG A 375 16.97 -9.24 -13.70
CA ARG A 375 16.00 -10.16 -14.33
C ARG A 375 14.70 -10.33 -13.52
N GLU A 376 14.79 -10.36 -12.20
CA GLU A 376 13.62 -10.41 -11.31
C GLU A 376 12.77 -9.12 -11.40
N THR A 377 13.44 -7.97 -11.52
CA THR A 377 12.79 -6.66 -11.71
C THR A 377 12.17 -6.54 -13.09
N GLU A 378 12.87 -6.95 -14.15
CA GLU A 378 12.39 -6.97 -15.54
C GLU A 378 11.16 -7.87 -15.69
N SER A 379 11.23 -9.12 -15.23
CA SER A 379 10.08 -10.04 -15.24
C SER A 379 8.91 -9.53 -14.40
N SER A 380 9.16 -8.68 -13.40
CA SER A 380 8.09 -8.01 -12.64
C SER A 380 7.49 -6.84 -13.41
N ALA A 381 8.31 -6.05 -14.12
CA ALA A 381 7.86 -4.97 -15.00
C ALA A 381 6.98 -5.50 -16.15
N GLU A 382 7.41 -6.56 -16.85
CA GLU A 382 6.61 -7.23 -17.90
C GLU A 382 5.21 -7.65 -17.41
N LYS A 383 5.11 -8.18 -16.19
CA LYS A 383 3.83 -8.57 -15.57
C LYS A 383 2.94 -7.36 -15.27
N TYR A 384 3.50 -6.20 -14.93
CA TYR A 384 2.73 -4.98 -14.73
C TYR A 384 2.34 -4.32 -16.06
N GLU A 385 3.22 -4.31 -17.07
CA GLU A 385 2.94 -3.80 -18.41
C GLU A 385 1.81 -4.60 -19.08
N SER A 386 1.88 -5.94 -19.04
CA SER A 386 0.82 -6.83 -19.53
C SER A 386 -0.54 -6.56 -18.86
N LYS A 387 -0.56 -6.39 -17.52
CA LYS A 387 -1.77 -5.99 -16.78
C LYS A 387 -2.28 -4.60 -17.19
N CYS A 388 -1.39 -3.64 -17.44
CA CYS A 388 -1.77 -2.33 -17.93
C CYS A 388 -2.39 -2.41 -19.33
N GLU A 389 -1.87 -3.24 -20.23
CA GLU A 389 -2.54 -3.50 -21.52
C GLU A 389 -3.93 -4.13 -21.33
N GLU A 390 -4.09 -5.10 -20.43
CA GLU A 390 -5.38 -5.72 -20.13
C GLU A 390 -6.40 -4.69 -19.62
N TYR A 391 -6.00 -3.84 -18.67
CA TYR A 391 -6.86 -2.76 -18.18
C TYR A 391 -7.16 -1.72 -19.28
N GLN A 392 -6.20 -1.37 -20.15
CA GLN A 392 -6.47 -0.47 -21.27
C GLN A 392 -7.46 -1.09 -22.28
N LYS A 393 -7.34 -2.38 -22.57
CA LYS A 393 -8.30 -3.13 -23.42
C LYS A 393 -9.70 -3.15 -22.81
N ILE A 394 -9.84 -3.22 -21.49
CA ILE A 394 -11.12 -3.10 -20.76
C ILE A 394 -11.67 -1.67 -20.84
N VAL A 395 -10.84 -0.66 -20.59
CA VAL A 395 -11.20 0.77 -20.68
C VAL A 395 -11.67 1.13 -22.10
N ASP A 396 -11.00 0.64 -23.14
CA ASP A 396 -11.41 0.88 -24.53
C ASP A 396 -12.67 0.13 -24.95
N GLN A 397 -13.00 -1.00 -24.30
CA GLN A 397 -14.33 -1.62 -24.42
C GLN A 397 -15.40 -0.79 -23.71
N LEU A 398 -15.10 -0.25 -22.52
CA LEU A 398 -16.01 0.59 -21.75
C LEU A 398 -16.34 1.90 -22.49
N LYS A 399 -15.35 2.61 -23.06
CA LYS A 399 -15.57 3.78 -23.93
C LYS A 399 -16.57 3.50 -25.06
N LYS A 400 -16.41 2.35 -25.74
CA LYS A 400 -17.30 1.90 -26.83
C LYS A 400 -18.71 1.55 -26.33
N ALA A 401 -18.82 0.92 -25.16
CA ALA A 401 -20.10 0.60 -24.54
C ALA A 401 -20.87 1.88 -24.12
N ILE A 402 -20.18 2.85 -23.50
CA ILE A 402 -20.72 4.17 -23.13
C ILE A 402 -21.16 4.94 -24.38
N ALA A 403 -20.34 5.00 -25.43
CA ALA A 403 -20.72 5.63 -26.70
C ALA A 403 -21.96 4.96 -27.33
N SER A 404 -22.08 3.64 -27.25
CA SER A 404 -23.23 2.89 -27.77
C SER A 404 -24.51 3.08 -26.92
N THR A 405 -24.39 3.28 -25.61
CA THR A 405 -25.55 3.48 -24.73
C THR A 405 -26.04 4.94 -24.76
N PHE A 406 -25.13 5.92 -24.78
CA PHE A 406 -25.47 7.34 -24.99
C PHE A 406 -26.23 7.57 -26.31
N THR A 407 -25.82 6.89 -27.38
CA THR A 407 -26.50 6.97 -28.68
C THR A 407 -27.83 6.24 -28.72
N LYS A 408 -27.96 5.06 -28.08
CA LYS A 408 -29.23 4.30 -28.00
C LYS A 408 -30.29 4.90 -27.08
N THR A 409 -29.90 5.71 -26.09
CA THR A 409 -30.81 6.39 -25.16
C THR A 409 -31.24 7.78 -25.64
N GLU A 410 -30.74 8.22 -26.80
CA GLU A 410 -30.99 9.54 -27.37
C GLU A 410 -30.71 10.66 -26.36
N CYS A 411 -29.55 10.59 -25.70
CA CYS A 411 -29.11 11.63 -24.77
C CYS A 411 -28.91 12.98 -25.49
N PRO A 412 -29.37 14.11 -24.93
CA PRO A 412 -29.18 15.41 -25.53
C PRO A 412 -27.71 15.82 -25.52
N ARG A 413 -27.15 16.12 -26.70
CA ARG A 413 -25.80 16.72 -26.81
C ARG A 413 -25.81 18.16 -26.31
N THR A 414 -25.50 18.34 -25.02
CA THR A 414 -25.12 19.65 -24.46
C THR A 414 -23.73 20.06 -24.94
N ALA A 415 -23.33 21.32 -24.70
CA ALA A 415 -22.03 21.84 -25.13
C ALA A 415 -20.82 21.12 -24.51
N ALA A 416 -21.00 20.38 -23.41
CA ALA A 416 -19.95 19.54 -22.82
C ALA A 416 -19.57 18.33 -23.68
N PHE A 417 -20.45 17.91 -24.59
CA PHE A 417 -20.28 16.73 -25.45
C PHE A 417 -20.03 17.11 -26.93
N ALA A 418 -19.43 18.29 -27.16
CA ALA A 418 -19.22 18.84 -28.50
C ALA A 418 -18.24 18.00 -29.34
N ASP A 419 -17.12 17.57 -28.76
CA ASP A 419 -16.23 16.58 -29.38
C ASP A 419 -16.82 15.18 -29.22
N SER A 420 -17.09 14.50 -30.34
CA SER A 420 -17.91 13.28 -30.39
C SER A 420 -17.21 11.98 -29.92
N ALA A 421 -16.26 12.07 -28.99
CA ALA A 421 -15.47 10.93 -28.53
C ALA A 421 -15.49 10.76 -27.00
N VAL A 422 -15.79 9.54 -26.56
CA VAL A 422 -15.67 9.14 -25.15
C VAL A 422 -14.18 8.89 -24.84
N THR A 423 -13.65 9.69 -23.90
CA THR A 423 -12.26 9.67 -23.41
C THR A 423 -12.25 9.36 -21.91
N GLU A 424 -11.10 8.98 -21.35
CA GLU A 424 -11.02 8.61 -19.93
C GLU A 424 -11.48 9.72 -18.97
N ASN A 425 -11.21 10.99 -19.30
CA ASN A 425 -11.60 12.13 -18.49
C ASN A 425 -13.10 12.45 -18.54
N ASN A 426 -13.79 12.12 -19.65
CA ASN A 426 -15.22 12.45 -19.85
C ASN A 426 -16.18 11.25 -19.73
N MET A 427 -15.66 10.03 -19.49
CA MET A 427 -16.49 8.83 -19.29
C MET A 427 -17.54 9.01 -18.19
N LEU A 428 -17.22 9.72 -17.12
CA LEU A 428 -18.13 9.99 -16.01
C LEU A 428 -19.26 10.96 -16.41
N ASP A 429 -18.95 12.02 -17.18
CA ASP A 429 -19.95 12.97 -17.66
C ASP A 429 -20.94 12.31 -18.62
N TYR A 430 -20.43 11.45 -19.52
CA TYR A 430 -21.27 10.64 -20.41
C TYR A 430 -22.15 9.65 -19.63
N LEU A 431 -21.63 9.02 -18.57
CA LEU A 431 -22.41 8.12 -17.70
C LEU A 431 -23.50 8.87 -16.93
N ALA A 432 -23.22 10.06 -16.39
CA ALA A 432 -24.21 10.88 -15.70
C ALA A 432 -25.36 11.32 -16.63
N ALA A 433 -25.05 11.69 -17.88
CA ALA A 433 -26.06 12.00 -18.88
C ALA A 433 -26.91 10.77 -19.29
N ILE A 434 -26.29 9.58 -19.36
CA ILE A 434 -27.03 8.31 -19.56
C ILE A 434 -27.95 8.02 -18.36
N GLU A 435 -27.48 8.23 -17.13
CA GLU A 435 -28.28 8.02 -15.91
C GLU A 435 -29.49 8.95 -15.85
N GLU A 436 -29.31 10.27 -16.05
CA GLU A 436 -30.41 11.24 -16.12
C GLU A 436 -31.45 10.84 -17.18
N ARG A 437 -30.99 10.50 -18.39
CA ARG A 437 -31.86 10.11 -19.50
C ARG A 437 -32.57 8.77 -19.25
N ALA A 438 -31.89 7.79 -18.65
CA ALA A 438 -32.49 6.50 -18.30
C ALA A 438 -33.55 6.67 -17.20
N ASN A 439 -33.28 7.48 -16.18
CA ASN A 439 -34.23 7.77 -15.11
C ASN A 439 -35.49 8.49 -15.64
N ALA A 440 -35.34 9.42 -16.58
CA ALA A 440 -36.48 10.03 -17.27
C ALA A 440 -37.33 9.00 -18.02
N ILE A 441 -36.72 8.13 -18.84
CA ILE A 441 -37.41 7.07 -19.59
C ILE A 441 -38.12 6.08 -18.64
N ILE A 442 -37.54 5.79 -17.47
CA ILE A 442 -38.16 4.94 -16.44
C ILE A 442 -39.37 5.65 -15.81
N SER A 443 -39.32 6.97 -15.59
CA SER A 443 -40.46 7.76 -15.11
C SER A 443 -41.60 7.78 -16.14
N ASP A 444 -41.30 8.10 -17.40
CA ASP A 444 -42.27 8.10 -18.50
C ASP A 444 -42.96 6.74 -18.64
N TYR A 445 -42.19 5.65 -18.57
CA TYR A 445 -42.73 4.28 -18.61
C TYR A 445 -43.57 3.94 -17.37
N ALA A 446 -43.20 4.43 -16.18
CA ALA A 446 -43.99 4.24 -14.96
C ALA A 446 -45.35 4.96 -15.05
N GLU A 447 -45.38 6.20 -15.54
CA GLU A 447 -46.62 6.96 -15.77
C GLU A 447 -47.52 6.30 -16.81
N VAL A 448 -46.97 5.89 -17.95
CA VAL A 448 -47.71 5.13 -18.98
C VAL A 448 -48.30 3.83 -18.40
N LYS A 449 -47.55 3.14 -17.53
CA LYS A 449 -47.99 1.89 -16.89
C LYS A 449 -49.01 2.09 -15.77
N VAL A 450 -49.05 3.25 -15.14
CA VAL A 450 -50.14 3.66 -14.24
C VAL A 450 -51.40 3.94 -15.05
N ARG A 451 -51.31 4.74 -16.13
CA ARG A 451 -52.46 5.04 -16.99
C ARG A 451 -53.05 3.79 -17.64
N GLN A 452 -52.21 2.86 -18.10
CA GLN A 452 -52.64 1.54 -18.60
C GLN A 452 -53.29 0.64 -17.54
N ARG A 453 -53.09 0.91 -16.24
CA ARG A 453 -53.83 0.24 -15.16
C ARG A 453 -55.15 0.94 -14.87
N GLU A 454 -55.17 2.27 -14.87
CA GLU A 454 -56.40 3.06 -14.72
C GLU A 454 -57.39 2.76 -15.85
N GLU A 455 -56.92 2.73 -17.11
CA GLU A 455 -57.68 2.33 -18.30
C GLU A 455 -58.12 0.84 -18.28
N ALA A 456 -57.56 0.02 -17.40
CA ALA A 456 -57.89 -1.40 -17.23
C ALA A 456 -58.63 -1.71 -15.91
N GLN A 457 -58.98 -0.69 -15.11
CA GLN A 457 -59.69 -0.83 -13.82
C GLN A 457 -61.15 -0.36 -13.86
N ASP A 458 -61.69 -0.05 -15.04
CA ASP A 458 -63.11 0.29 -15.24
C ASP A 458 -64.04 -0.95 -15.16
N ASP A 459 -63.49 -2.14 -14.88
CA ASP A 459 -64.24 -3.33 -14.49
C ASP A 459 -63.51 -4.12 -13.37
N PHE A 460 -64.28 -4.61 -12.39
CA PHE A 460 -63.88 -5.34 -11.17
C PHE A 460 -62.91 -4.68 -10.16
N GLN A 461 -63.44 -4.43 -8.95
CA GLN A 461 -62.65 -4.13 -7.75
C GLN A 461 -62.05 -5.40 -7.12
N GLN A 462 -60.71 -5.48 -7.00
CA GLN A 462 -60.11 -6.21 -5.88
C GLN A 462 -58.72 -5.73 -5.46
N ASP A 463 -58.48 -5.91 -4.16
CA ASP A 463 -57.30 -5.63 -3.34
C ASP A 463 -55.93 -5.86 -4.01
N THR A 464 -55.07 -4.84 -4.01
CA THR A 464 -53.62 -4.98 -4.21
C THR A 464 -52.85 -4.02 -3.29
N GLY A 465 -51.75 -4.51 -2.70
CA GLY A 465 -50.94 -3.77 -1.72
C GLY A 465 -50.13 -2.60 -2.30
N PRO A 466 -49.49 -1.79 -1.43
CA PRO A 466 -48.79 -0.57 -1.83
C PRO A 466 -47.64 -0.85 -2.82
N MET A 467 -47.56 0.02 -3.84
CA MET A 467 -46.55 -0.03 -4.89
C MET A 467 -45.13 0.13 -4.31
N PRO A 468 -44.10 -0.54 -4.87
CA PRO A 468 -42.71 -0.23 -4.56
C PRO A 468 -42.38 1.17 -5.08
N SER A 469 -41.88 2.05 -4.20
CA SER A 469 -41.41 3.39 -4.61
C SER A 469 -40.11 3.26 -5.40
N VAL A 470 -40.22 3.27 -6.73
CA VAL A 470 -39.06 3.30 -7.64
C VAL A 470 -38.33 4.64 -7.54
N LEU A 471 -39.06 5.72 -7.23
CA LEU A 471 -38.47 7.00 -6.88
C LEU A 471 -37.79 6.88 -5.50
N GLY A 472 -36.46 6.81 -5.52
CA GLY A 472 -35.62 6.62 -4.33
C GLY A 472 -34.48 5.62 -4.49
N MET A 473 -34.49 4.75 -5.51
CA MET A 473 -33.41 3.79 -5.77
C MET A 473 -32.27 4.37 -6.63
N GLY A 474 -31.76 5.54 -6.25
CA GLY A 474 -30.42 5.97 -6.69
C GLY A 474 -29.33 5.17 -5.97
N PRO A 475 -28.06 5.22 -6.44
CA PRO A 475 -26.94 4.68 -5.67
C PRO A 475 -26.87 5.39 -4.30
N THR A 476 -26.67 4.63 -3.22
CA THR A 476 -26.78 5.15 -1.84
C THR A 476 -25.54 5.92 -1.37
N THR A 477 -24.73 6.45 -2.29
CA THR A 477 -23.53 7.24 -2.00
C THR A 477 -23.57 8.58 -2.75
N PRO A 478 -23.43 9.73 -2.06
CA PRO A 478 -23.35 11.03 -2.72
C PRO A 478 -21.98 11.21 -3.38
N MET A 479 -21.94 11.98 -4.49
CA MET A 479 -20.70 12.29 -5.21
C MET A 479 -19.60 12.80 -4.26
N GLY A 480 -18.42 12.20 -4.36
CA GLY A 480 -17.20 12.69 -3.71
C GLY A 480 -16.80 12.02 -2.39
N GLN A 481 -17.51 10.97 -1.91
CA GLN A 481 -17.12 10.25 -0.68
C GLN A 481 -17.02 8.72 -0.79
N ASP A 482 -16.91 8.15 -1.99
CA ASP A 482 -16.52 6.74 -2.13
C ASP A 482 -14.99 6.57 -2.01
N LEU A 483 -14.56 6.22 -0.79
CA LEU A 483 -13.21 5.75 -0.52
C LEU A 483 -13.04 4.37 -1.16
N ILE A 484 -12.35 4.31 -2.32
CA ILE A 484 -12.26 3.14 -3.23
C ILE A 484 -12.26 1.81 -2.48
N HIS A 485 -13.42 1.13 -2.47
CA HIS A 485 -13.58 -0.17 -1.83
C HIS A 485 -13.01 -1.27 -2.73
N VAL A 486 -11.68 -1.33 -2.80
CA VAL A 486 -10.95 -2.48 -3.34
C VAL A 486 -11.38 -3.70 -2.52
N ASN A 487 -12.20 -4.57 -3.11
CA ASN A 487 -12.43 -5.90 -2.53
C ASN A 487 -11.07 -6.58 -2.39
N PRO A 488 -10.62 -6.97 -1.18
CA PRO A 488 -9.37 -7.70 -1.05
C PRO A 488 -9.48 -9.00 -1.85
N PRO A 489 -8.49 -9.33 -2.71
CA PRO A 489 -8.46 -10.61 -3.40
C PRO A 489 -8.63 -11.77 -2.44
N LYS A 490 -9.24 -12.87 -2.89
CA LYS A 490 -9.34 -14.08 -2.08
C LYS A 490 -7.93 -14.54 -1.72
N LEU A 491 -7.72 -14.83 -0.43
CA LEU A 491 -6.41 -15.09 0.16
C LEU A 491 -5.74 -16.40 -0.33
N GLU A 492 -6.39 -17.14 -1.23
CA GLU A 492 -5.91 -18.41 -1.80
C GLU A 492 -5.08 -18.19 -3.09
N ASP A 493 -5.33 -17.12 -3.86
CA ASP A 493 -4.63 -16.85 -5.13
C ASP A 493 -3.31 -16.05 -4.97
N TYR A 494 -2.95 -15.66 -3.74
CA TYR A 494 -1.71 -14.94 -3.41
C TYR A 494 -0.81 -15.71 -2.42
N SER A 495 -0.86 -17.04 -2.47
CA SER A 495 0.12 -17.92 -1.79
C SER A 495 1.38 -18.13 -2.64
N SER A 496 1.93 -17.05 -3.21
CA SER A 496 3.29 -17.06 -3.74
C SER A 496 4.26 -17.01 -2.55
N GLU A 497 4.91 -18.14 -2.27
CA GLU A 497 5.90 -18.28 -1.20
C GLU A 497 7.19 -17.52 -1.55
N GLU A 498 7.20 -16.20 -1.33
CA GLU A 498 8.44 -15.43 -1.19
C GLU A 498 9.05 -15.77 0.18
N GLU A 499 9.84 -16.86 0.24
CA GLU A 499 10.74 -17.11 1.37
C GLU A 499 11.82 -16.01 1.39
N ASP A 500 11.99 -15.34 2.55
CA ASP A 500 12.92 -14.23 2.70
C ASP A 500 14.37 -14.75 2.85
N ASP A 501 15.02 -15.02 1.72
CA ASP A 501 16.35 -15.63 1.57
C ASP A 501 17.52 -14.83 2.22
N ASN A 502 17.25 -13.69 2.87
CA ASN A 502 18.28 -12.77 3.38
C ASN A 502 18.94 -13.19 4.72
N ASP A 503 18.42 -14.19 5.42
CA ASP A 503 18.80 -14.52 6.81
C ASP A 503 19.96 -15.56 6.92
N ASP A 504 20.45 -16.10 5.80
CA ASP A 504 21.29 -17.32 5.78
C ASP A 504 22.80 -17.09 6.06
N THR A 505 23.22 -15.87 6.42
CA THR A 505 24.64 -15.54 6.67
C THR A 505 25.12 -15.79 8.11
N ARG A 506 24.26 -16.30 9.02
CA ARG A 506 24.63 -16.57 10.42
C ARG A 506 24.33 -18.02 10.83
N PRO A 507 25.27 -18.74 11.48
CA PRO A 507 25.02 -20.09 11.97
C PRO A 507 23.92 -20.10 13.04
N LEU A 508 22.81 -20.77 12.72
CA LEU A 508 21.61 -20.89 13.56
C LEU A 508 21.94 -21.47 14.94
N THR A 509 21.33 -20.88 15.98
CA THR A 509 21.46 -21.37 17.35
C THR A 509 20.68 -22.67 17.56
N ARG A 510 21.07 -23.41 18.61
CA ARG A 510 20.46 -24.71 18.94
C ARG A 510 18.94 -24.64 19.16
N ASP A 511 18.42 -23.50 19.61
CA ASP A 511 17.00 -23.34 19.91
C ASP A 511 16.19 -22.84 18.70
N GLU A 512 16.79 -22.07 17.79
CA GLU A 512 16.23 -21.79 16.46
C GLU A 512 16.12 -23.06 15.62
N ILE A 513 17.10 -23.97 15.71
CA ILE A 513 17.04 -25.29 15.07
C ILE A 513 15.90 -26.14 15.65
N LYS A 514 15.69 -26.12 16.98
CA LYS A 514 14.50 -26.77 17.60
C LYS A 514 13.20 -26.15 17.12
N ALA A 515 13.13 -24.82 17.00
CA ALA A 515 11.95 -24.12 16.53
C ALA A 515 11.63 -24.46 15.06
N LYS A 516 12.60 -24.30 14.14
CA LYS A 516 12.42 -24.67 12.72
C LYS A 516 12.06 -26.16 12.56
N THR A 517 12.63 -27.08 13.34
CA THR A 517 12.27 -28.51 13.27
C THR A 517 10.90 -28.83 13.88
N LEU A 518 10.49 -28.20 14.99
CA LEU A 518 9.14 -28.33 15.54
C LEU A 518 8.08 -27.80 14.57
N THR A 519 8.29 -26.61 13.98
CA THR A 519 7.39 -26.03 12.98
C THR A 519 7.27 -26.94 11.75
N LYS A 520 8.38 -27.47 11.23
CA LYS A 520 8.38 -28.37 10.07
C LYS A 520 7.73 -29.73 10.38
N MET A 521 7.84 -30.24 11.61
CA MET A 521 7.05 -31.40 12.07
C MET A 521 5.56 -31.07 12.19
N TYR A 522 5.20 -29.89 12.69
CA TYR A 522 3.81 -29.47 12.88
C TYR A 522 3.10 -29.24 11.53
N GLN A 523 3.77 -28.58 10.57
CA GLN A 523 3.32 -28.49 9.18
C GLN A 523 3.11 -29.88 8.56
N ARG A 524 4.09 -30.78 8.72
CA ARG A 524 4.01 -32.18 8.24
C ARG A 524 2.94 -33.02 8.95
N SER A 525 2.43 -32.58 10.11
CA SER A 525 1.28 -33.19 10.78
C SER A 525 -0.08 -32.61 10.33
N LYS A 526 -0.10 -31.41 9.74
CA LYS A 526 -1.28 -30.80 9.10
C LYS A 526 -1.43 -31.22 7.63
N ALA A 527 -0.33 -31.41 6.91
CA ALA A 527 -0.30 -31.98 5.57
C ALA A 527 -0.57 -33.50 5.63
N GLY A 528 -1.85 -33.86 5.80
CA GLY A 528 -2.33 -35.24 5.95
C GLY A 528 -2.32 -36.05 4.64
N ASP A 529 -1.13 -36.33 4.11
CA ASP A 529 -0.95 -37.11 2.88
C ASP A 529 -1.27 -38.62 3.11
N PRO A 530 -2.05 -39.28 2.22
CA PRO A 530 -2.43 -40.67 2.41
C PRO A 530 -1.27 -41.64 2.13
N VAL A 531 -1.04 -42.57 3.07
CA VAL A 531 0.03 -43.58 2.96
C VAL A 531 -0.28 -44.58 1.85
N THR A 532 0.21 -44.31 0.63
CA THR A 532 0.10 -45.22 -0.51
C THR A 532 1.09 -46.40 -0.37
N THR A 533 0.59 -47.52 0.16
CA THR A 533 1.37 -48.75 0.40
C THR A 533 1.78 -49.45 -0.91
N LYS A 534 2.82 -48.94 -1.59
CA LYS A 534 3.44 -49.60 -2.75
C LYS A 534 4.13 -50.92 -2.36
N SER A 535 3.35 -52.00 -2.38
CA SER A 535 3.83 -53.37 -2.15
C SER A 535 4.90 -53.77 -3.19
N ARG A 536 6.12 -54.06 -2.72
CA ARG A 536 7.23 -54.56 -3.55
C ARG A 536 6.97 -56.01 -3.98
N LYS A 537 6.14 -56.22 -5.00
CA LYS A 537 5.96 -57.53 -5.64
C LYS A 537 7.26 -57.94 -6.33
N LYS A 538 7.99 -58.90 -5.74
CA LYS A 538 9.10 -59.58 -6.43
C LYS A 538 8.57 -60.23 -7.72
N LYS A 539 9.21 -59.93 -8.85
CA LYS A 539 9.32 -60.87 -9.97
C LYS A 539 10.80 -61.08 -10.25
N ALA A 540 11.21 -62.34 -10.29
CA ALA A 540 12.52 -62.73 -10.77
C ALA A 540 12.40 -63.21 -12.22
N SER A 541 13.35 -62.81 -13.06
CA SER A 541 13.62 -63.42 -14.35
C SER A 541 15.13 -63.62 -14.45
N ARG A 542 15.55 -64.88 -14.62
CA ARG A 542 16.94 -65.27 -14.85
C ARG A 542 17.24 -65.19 -16.35
N SER A 543 18.52 -65.21 -16.70
CA SER A 543 19.04 -65.36 -18.08
C SER A 543 18.86 -64.10 -18.96
N SER A 544 19.75 -63.81 -19.91
CA SER A 544 20.78 -64.67 -20.51
C SER A 544 22.07 -63.89 -20.85
N PHE A 545 23.21 -64.58 -20.74
CA PHE A 545 24.56 -64.22 -21.21
C PHE A 545 25.10 -62.84 -20.82
#